data_AF-H1YDY1-F1
#
_entry.id   AF-H1YDY1-F1
#
_cell.length_a   1.000
_cell.length_b   1.000
_cell.length_c   1.000
_cell.angle_alpha   90.00
_cell.angle_beta   90.00
_cell.angle_gamma   90.00
#
_symmetry.space_group_name_H-M   'P 1'
#
loop_
_entity.id
_entity.type
_entity.pdbx_description
1 polymer ?
#
loop_
_entity_poly.entity_id
_entity_poly.type
_entity_poly.pdbx_seq_one_letter_code
_entity_poly.pdbx_strand_id
1 'polypeptide(L)'
;MNKNLKLTGHGRSVPPILPHVIIYFDQQGMTAKEAEAFFHYQAAHQWKTQSGTPIKNWKTVAGNWIYDIQRSRVLSLQLKLNRLR
;
A
#
# COMPACT_ATOMS: atom_id res chain seq x y z
N MET A 1 10.33 29.34 9.43
CA MET A 1 9.20 28.58 10.01
C MET A 1 9.50 27.09 9.88
N ASN A 2 10.09 26.47 10.91
CA ASN A 2 10.38 25.04 10.89
C ASN A 2 9.11 24.27 11.30
N LYS A 3 8.27 23.94 10.31
CA LYS A 3 7.19 22.97 10.53
C LYS A 3 7.84 21.63 10.82
N ASN A 4 7.96 21.28 12.11
CA ASN A 4 8.14 19.90 12.54
C ASN A 4 7.00 19.09 11.91
N LEU A 5 7.28 18.45 10.77
CA LEU A 5 6.35 17.56 10.08
C LEU A 5 6.10 16.40 11.04
N LYS A 6 5.03 16.50 11.84
CA LYS A 6 4.61 15.39 12.70
C LYS A 6 4.27 14.22 11.77
N LEU A 7 5.21 13.28 11.64
CA LEU A 7 5.02 12.00 10.98
C LEU A 7 4.09 11.18 11.86
N THR A 8 2.79 11.44 11.75
CA THR A 8 1.81 10.91 12.70
C THR A 8 1.24 9.56 12.30
N GLY A 9 1.59 9.03 11.13
CA GLY A 9 1.05 7.74 10.65
C GLY A 9 -0.44 7.76 10.26
N HIS A 10 -1.12 8.91 10.32
CA HIS A 10 -2.56 9.04 9.99
C HIS A 10 -2.90 9.00 8.49
N GLY A 11 -1.96 8.65 7.61
CA GLY A 11 -2.22 8.58 6.16
C GLY A 11 -1.97 9.88 5.39
N ARG A 12 -2.12 11.06 6.02
CA ARG A 12 -1.97 12.38 5.37
C ARG A 12 -0.52 12.88 5.27
N SER A 13 0.40 12.27 6.00
CA SER A 13 1.84 12.53 5.87
C SER A 13 2.38 11.73 4.69
N VAL A 14 2.52 12.39 3.54
CA VAL A 14 3.01 11.80 2.28
C VAL A 14 4.33 12.50 1.89
N PRO A 15 5.43 11.76 1.66
CA PRO A 15 5.54 10.31 1.82
C PRO A 15 5.47 9.85 3.29
N PRO A 16 4.88 8.68 3.59
CA PRO A 16 5.07 8.04 4.89
C PRO A 16 6.51 7.59 5.08
N ILE A 17 6.86 7.26 6.33
CA ILE A 17 8.05 6.44 6.61
C ILE A 17 7.68 4.96 6.52
N LEU A 18 8.65 4.13 6.10
CA LEU A 18 8.45 2.69 5.91
C LEU A 18 7.84 1.99 7.15
N PRO A 19 8.26 2.27 8.41
CA PRO A 19 7.66 1.63 9.58
C PRO A 19 6.15 1.83 9.70
N HIS A 20 5.62 3.00 9.35
CA HIS A 20 4.16 3.24 9.37
C HIS A 20 3.43 2.40 8.32
N VAL A 21 4.05 2.19 7.16
CA VAL A 21 3.49 1.35 6.10
C VAL A 21 3.48 -0.11 6.54
N ILE A 22 4.59 -0.60 7.10
CA ILE A 22 4.69 -1.97 7.64
C ILE A 22 3.62 -2.21 8.71
N ILE A 23 3.50 -1.33 9.71
CA ILE A 23 2.48 -1.45 10.77
C ILE A 23 1.07 -1.47 10.18
N TYR A 24 0.79 -0.62 9.19
CA TYR A 24 -0.53 -0.59 8.56
C TYR A 24 -0.84 -1.89 7.81
N PHE A 25 0.13 -2.43 7.05
CA PHE A 25 -0.05 -3.69 6.32
C PHE A 25 -0.21 -4.88 7.27
N ASP A 26 0.57 -4.92 8.35
CA ASP A 26 0.47 -5.93 9.40
C ASP A 26 -0.93 -5.95 10.04
N GLN A 27 -1.48 -4.77 10.37
CA GLN A 27 -2.86 -4.63 10.85
C GLN A 27 -3.93 -5.13 9.87
N GLN A 28 -3.62 -5.21 8.58
CA GLN A 28 -4.50 -5.75 7.55
C GLN A 28 -4.22 -7.23 7.22
N GLY A 29 -3.34 -7.89 7.98
CA GLY A 29 -2.95 -9.29 7.76
C GLY A 29 -2.03 -9.51 6.56
N MET A 30 -1.34 -8.45 6.13
CA MET A 30 -0.40 -8.50 5.01
C MET A 30 1.04 -8.63 5.50
N THR A 31 1.93 -9.17 4.67
CA THR A 31 3.33 -9.38 5.07
C THR A 31 4.17 -8.10 4.94
N ALA A 32 5.27 -8.01 5.69
CA ALA A 32 6.23 -6.90 5.58
C ALA A 32 6.77 -6.73 4.14
N LYS A 33 7.03 -7.83 3.44
CA LYS A 33 7.48 -7.81 2.04
C LYS A 33 6.47 -7.15 1.10
N GLU A 34 5.17 -7.32 1.35
CA GLU A 34 4.11 -6.68 0.57
C GLU A 34 3.99 -5.19 0.89
N ALA A 35 4.22 -4.82 2.15
CA ALA A 35 4.32 -3.43 2.57
C ALA A 35 5.50 -2.71 1.90
N GLU A 36 6.67 -3.35 1.87
CA GLU A 36 7.87 -2.87 1.18
C GLU A 36 7.64 -2.73 -0.32
N ALA A 37 7.03 -3.73 -0.97
CA ALA A 37 6.70 -3.67 -2.38
C ALA A 37 5.80 -2.46 -2.72
N PHE A 38 4.77 -2.22 -1.91
CA PHE A 38 3.94 -1.02 -2.03
C PHE A 38 4.75 0.27 -1.85
N PHE A 39 5.57 0.34 -0.79
CA PHE A 39 6.37 1.53 -0.49
C PHE A 39 7.33 1.87 -1.64
N HIS A 40 8.06 0.89 -2.16
CA HIS A 40 9.00 1.08 -3.25
C HIS A 40 8.31 1.43 -4.56
N TYR A 41 7.17 0.79 -4.86
CA TYR A 41 6.36 1.13 -6.01
C TYR A 41 5.91 2.60 -5.96
N GLN A 42 5.35 3.04 -4.83
CA GLN A 42 4.90 4.43 -4.68
C GLN A 42 6.06 5.43 -4.67
N ALA A 43 7.22 5.06 -4.11
CA ALA A 43 8.42 5.88 -4.14
C ALA A 43 8.93 6.11 -5.59
N ALA A 44 8.93 5.06 -6.42
CA ALA A 44 9.27 5.18 -7.84
C ALA A 44 8.30 6.09 -8.60
N HIS A 45 7.01 6.09 -8.21
CA HIS A 45 5.98 6.98 -8.76
C HIS A 45 5.90 8.33 -8.05
N GLN A 46 6.91 8.68 -7.23
CA GLN A 46 6.99 9.95 -6.50
C GLN A 46 5.76 10.27 -5.64
N TRP A 47 5.05 9.25 -5.16
CA TRP A 47 3.80 9.39 -4.40
C TRP A 47 2.74 10.24 -5.11
N LYS A 48 2.65 10.10 -6.43
CA LYS A 48 1.66 10.76 -7.29
C LYS A 48 0.67 9.75 -7.87
N THR A 49 -0.52 10.23 -8.20
CA THR A 49 -1.49 9.51 -9.02
C THR A 49 -0.97 9.36 -10.45
N GLN A 50 -1.62 8.50 -11.24
CA GLN A 50 -1.31 8.33 -12.66
C GLN A 50 -1.41 9.63 -13.47
N SER A 51 -2.30 10.55 -13.07
CA SER A 51 -2.44 11.89 -13.65
C SER A 51 -1.35 12.89 -13.20
N GLY A 52 -0.40 12.47 -12.35
CA GLY A 52 0.68 13.32 -11.84
C GLY A 52 0.34 14.11 -10.57
N THR A 53 -0.88 13.99 -10.04
CA THR A 53 -1.32 14.72 -8.84
C THR A 53 -0.76 14.06 -7.56
N PRO A 54 -0.24 14.81 -6.58
CA PRO A 54 0.21 14.23 -5.31
C PRO A 54 -0.89 13.46 -4.57
N ILE A 55 -0.56 12.28 -4.04
CA ILE A 55 -1.47 11.48 -3.22
C ILE A 55 -1.76 12.24 -1.91
N LYS A 56 -3.04 12.42 -1.58
CA LYS A 56 -3.47 13.08 -0.34
C LYS A 56 -3.45 12.18 0.88
N ASN A 57 -3.69 10.88 0.67
CA ASN A 57 -3.75 9.89 1.73
C ASN A 57 -3.17 8.56 1.26
N TRP A 58 -1.98 8.21 1.74
CA TRP A 58 -1.33 6.97 1.34
C TRP A 58 -2.06 5.72 1.85
N LYS A 59 -2.82 5.80 2.96
CA LYS A 59 -3.60 4.67 3.47
C LYS A 59 -4.75 4.29 2.55
N THR A 60 -5.36 5.26 1.87
CA THR A 60 -6.40 5.01 0.86
C THR A 60 -5.81 4.23 -0.31
N VAL A 61 -4.64 4.65 -0.81
CA VAL A 61 -3.95 3.96 -1.91
C VAL A 61 -3.46 2.58 -1.47
N ALA A 62 -2.95 2.45 -0.24
CA ALA A 62 -2.57 1.17 0.34
C ALA A 62 -3.76 0.22 0.49
N GLY A 63 -4.94 0.72 0.89
CA GLY A 63 -6.16 -0.09 0.96
C GLY A 63 -6.53 -0.69 -0.40
N ASN A 64 -6.50 0.12 -1.47
CA ASN A 64 -6.74 -0.37 -2.83
C ASN A 64 -5.71 -1.41 -3.26
N TRP A 65 -4.43 -1.17 -2.97
CA TRP A 65 -3.34 -2.11 -3.26
C TRP A 65 -3.55 -3.48 -2.58
N ILE A 66 -3.93 -3.46 -1.30
CA ILE A 66 -4.20 -4.67 -0.52
C ILE A 66 -5.39 -5.43 -1.12
N TYR A 67 -6.46 -4.72 -1.46
CA TYR A 67 -7.63 -5.30 -2.11
C TYR A 67 -7.28 -6.01 -3.42
N ASP A 68 -6.46 -5.38 -4.26
CA ASP A 68 -6.04 -5.96 -5.55
C ASP A 68 -5.20 -7.23 -5.38
N ILE A 69 -4.31 -7.27 -4.38
CA ILE A 69 -3.54 -8.47 -4.04
C ILE A 69 -4.47 -9.59 -3.59
N GLN A 70 -5.38 -9.31 -2.64
CA GLN A 70 -6.29 -10.30 -2.09
C GLN A 70 -7.21 -10.88 -3.18
N ARG A 71 -7.77 -10.01 -4.04
CA ARG A 71 -8.55 -10.43 -5.20
C ARG A 71 -7.76 -11.34 -6.14
N SER A 72 -6.52 -10.97 -6.45
CA SER A 72 -5.63 -11.76 -7.32
C SER A 72 -5.32 -13.14 -6.74
N ARG A 73 -5.12 -13.24 -5.42
CA ARG A 73 -4.91 -14.51 -4.70
C ARG A 73 -6.13 -15.42 -4.81
N VAL A 74 -7.33 -14.89 -4.55
CA VAL A 74 -8.59 -15.66 -4.64
C VAL A 74 -8.80 -16.18 -6.06
N LEU A 75 -8.64 -15.33 -7.08
CA LEU A 75 -8.77 -15.75 -8.48
C LEU A 75 -7.77 -16.85 -8.84
N SER A 76 -6.52 -16.71 -8.38
CA SER A 76 -5.47 -17.71 -8.61
C SER A 76 -5.82 -19.07 -7.98
N LEU A 77 -6.40 -19.08 -6.77
CA LEU A 77 -6.86 -20.31 -6.12
C LEU A 77 -8.02 -20.94 -6.88
N GLN A 78 -9.00 -20.14 -7.31
CA GLN A 78 -10.14 -20.63 -8.08
C GLN A 78 -9.70 -21.27 -9.40
N LEU A 79 -8.78 -20.65 -10.13
CA LEU A 79 -8.25 -21.20 -11.37
C LEU A 79 -7.49 -22.52 -11.15
N LYS A 80 -6.73 -22.63 -10.06
CA LYS A 80 -6.04 -23.88 -9.70
C LYS A 80 -7.03 -24.99 -9.39
N LEU A 81 -8.07 -24.71 -8.61
CA LEU A 81 -9.11 -25.69 -8.26
C LEU A 81 -9.90 -26.17 -9.50
N ASN A 82 -10.23 -25.26 -10.41
CA ASN A 82 -10.95 -25.60 -11.64
C ASN A 82 -10.14 -26.51 -12.58
N ARG A 83 -8.80 -26.51 -12.50
CA ARG A 83 -7.94 -27.41 -13.29
C ARG A 83 -7.81 -28.82 -12.70
N LEU A 84 -8.20 -29.00 -11.43
CA LEU A 84 -8.13 -30.28 -10.73
C LEU A 84 -9.46 -31.04 -10.75
N ARG A 85 -10.53 -30.41 -11.26
CA ARG A 85 -11.85 -31.00 -11.49
C ARG A 85 -11.94 -31.49 -12.93
#